data_AF-A0A954V2Y1-F1
#
_entry.id   AF-A0A954V2Y1-F1
#
_cell.length_a   1.000
_cell.length_b   1.000
_cell.length_c   1.000
_cell.angle_alpha   90.00
_cell.angle_beta   90.00
_cell.angle_gamma   90.00
#
_symmetry.space_group_name_H-M   'P 1'
#
loop_
_entity.id
_entity.type
_entity.pdbx_description
1 polymer ?
#
loop_
_entity_poly.entity_id
_entity_poly.type
_entity_poly.pdbx_seq_one_letter_code
_entity_poly.pdbx_strand_id
1 'polypeptide(L)'
;MFSSSLMLPLTLHAQALQADTTTVDMAVKLTPNDALAAVTIRPQRIAAGKRMELAPLEVATAAGLEHVGIDPLKIIRLDVLVGFPGPAGPQAGAVVQLSEPFDINDLNPQLLDGQGLQRDGKFEFLAAPDPDFIYHQVDPRTTVLGTKIFVKQMVAPRKQPGKVASLIKQVKTEHDLLAIVAIETLRPLILGMLDQPMQQLPPSLAQDAQTIIETTDFAALGVNLSDSERVQLVLAGASEDDTDRLEKAIARSMEFSLETFVTEFKNQFTDPSPTAASVRSYVDRLSASLAGKMTPVRKGNALVLDI
;
A
#
# COMPACT_ATOMS: atom_id res chain seq x y z
N MET A 1 33.91 40.55 -28.33
CA MET A 1 33.00 39.67 -29.10
C MET A 1 32.63 38.50 -28.22
N PHE A 2 31.38 38.07 -28.30
CA PHE A 2 30.58 37.52 -27.21
C PHE A 2 31.02 36.16 -26.67
N SER A 3 31.09 36.08 -25.34
CA SER A 3 31.10 34.85 -24.55
C SER A 3 29.64 34.52 -24.21
N SER A 4 29.07 33.49 -24.83
CA SER A 4 27.73 33.00 -24.52
C SER A 4 27.84 31.74 -23.67
N SER A 5 27.75 31.92 -22.35
CA SER A 5 27.51 30.85 -21.39
C SER A 5 26.06 30.38 -21.50
N LEU A 6 25.86 29.17 -22.01
CA LEU A 6 24.61 28.42 -21.87
C LEU A 6 24.52 27.90 -20.43
N MET A 7 23.74 28.59 -19.59
CA MET A 7 23.24 28.07 -18.33
C MET A 7 21.79 27.61 -18.52
N LEU A 8 21.48 26.48 -17.85
CA LEU A 8 20.17 25.86 -17.54
C LEU A 8 19.64 24.80 -18.53
N PRO A 9 18.99 23.72 -18.03
CA PRO A 9 18.14 23.71 -16.84
C PRO A 9 18.53 22.70 -15.74
N LEU A 10 18.86 23.24 -14.55
CA LEU A 10 18.91 22.53 -13.27
C LEU A 10 17.57 22.63 -12.51
N THR A 11 16.54 23.22 -13.12
CA THR A 11 15.25 23.54 -12.50
C THR A 11 14.25 22.39 -12.48
N LEU A 12 14.38 21.37 -13.35
CA LEU A 12 13.42 20.26 -13.40
C LEU A 12 13.53 19.29 -12.21
N HIS A 13 14.73 19.11 -11.64
CA HIS A 13 14.92 18.21 -10.50
C HIS A 13 14.38 18.78 -9.18
N ALA A 14 14.36 20.11 -9.00
CA ALA A 14 13.91 20.74 -7.77
C ALA A 14 12.36 20.71 -7.61
N GLN A 15 11.62 20.80 -8.72
CA GLN A 15 10.16 20.73 -8.71
C GLN A 15 9.62 19.33 -8.40
N ALA A 16 10.30 18.27 -8.86
CA ALA A 16 9.92 16.89 -8.56
C ALA A 16 10.07 16.55 -7.06
N LEU A 17 11.16 16.99 -6.42
CA LEU A 17 11.41 16.79 -4.98
C LEU A 17 10.45 17.58 -4.07
N GLN A 18 10.05 18.79 -4.48
CA GLN A 18 9.07 19.59 -3.74
C GLN A 18 7.64 19.05 -3.89
N ALA A 19 7.28 18.54 -5.07
CA ALA A 19 5.99 17.88 -5.29
C ALA A 19 5.86 16.62 -4.42
N ASP A 20 6.90 15.80 -4.36
CA ASP A 20 6.88 14.56 -3.56
C ASP A 20 6.74 14.86 -2.07
N THR A 21 7.51 15.81 -1.52
CA THR A 21 7.41 16.22 -0.09
C THR A 21 6.03 16.76 0.26
N THR A 22 5.44 17.60 -0.59
CA THR A 22 4.09 18.17 -0.37
C THR A 22 3.00 17.09 -0.39
N THR A 23 3.14 16.08 -1.26
CA THR A 23 2.18 14.96 -1.32
C THR A 23 2.27 14.06 -0.09
N VAL A 24 3.46 13.86 0.47
CA VAL A 24 3.65 13.10 1.70
C VAL A 24 3.05 13.82 2.90
N ASP A 25 3.32 15.12 3.04
CA ASP A 25 2.77 15.92 4.14
C ASP A 25 1.23 15.96 4.10
N MET A 26 0.64 16.06 2.90
CA MET A 26 -0.82 16.02 2.74
C MET A 26 -1.41 14.66 3.15
N ALA A 27 -0.77 13.55 2.76
CA ALA A 27 -1.25 12.24 3.17
C ALA A 27 -1.16 12.02 4.68
N VAL A 28 -0.04 12.41 5.30
CA VAL A 28 0.09 12.37 6.76
C VAL A 28 -0.99 13.24 7.42
N LYS A 29 -1.26 14.43 6.86
CA LYS A 29 -2.28 15.35 7.36
C LYS A 29 -3.69 14.84 7.19
N LEU A 30 -3.99 14.01 6.19
CA LEU A 30 -5.34 13.52 5.90
C LEU A 30 -5.61 12.09 6.41
N THR A 31 -4.58 11.31 6.78
CA THR A 31 -4.76 9.99 7.39
C THR A 31 -5.21 10.10 8.86
N PRO A 32 -6.41 9.65 9.25
CA PRO A 32 -6.93 9.79 10.60
C PRO A 32 -6.23 8.87 11.61
N ASN A 33 -6.34 9.23 12.88
CA ASN A 33 -5.59 8.55 13.95
C ASN A 33 -6.06 7.11 14.19
N ASP A 34 -7.31 6.84 13.85
CA ASP A 34 -7.98 5.53 13.89
C ASP A 34 -7.89 4.77 12.57
N ALA A 35 -7.10 5.25 11.60
CA ALA A 35 -6.77 4.47 10.41
C ALA A 35 -5.98 3.21 10.79
N LEU A 36 -6.45 2.08 10.28
CA LEU A 36 -5.87 0.74 10.48
C LEU A 36 -4.97 0.34 9.32
N ALA A 37 -5.34 0.77 8.12
CA ALA A 37 -4.60 0.49 6.91
C ALA A 37 -4.68 1.69 5.95
N ALA A 38 -3.65 1.81 5.13
CA ALA A 38 -3.57 2.76 4.03
C ALA A 38 -3.06 2.05 2.78
N VAL A 39 -3.65 2.34 1.62
CA VAL A 39 -3.14 1.94 0.32
C VAL A 39 -2.94 3.19 -0.52
N THR A 40 -1.71 3.51 -0.84
CA THR A 40 -1.34 4.60 -1.73
C THR A 40 -1.09 4.05 -3.13
N ILE A 41 -1.66 4.68 -4.14
CA ILE A 41 -1.42 4.41 -5.56
C ILE A 41 -0.97 5.71 -6.22
N ARG A 42 -0.03 5.62 -7.17
CA ARG A 42 0.46 6.76 -7.97
C ARG A 42 0.16 6.56 -9.46
N PRO A 43 -1.10 6.75 -9.91
CA PRO A 43 -1.51 6.45 -11.29
C PRO A 43 -0.66 7.16 -12.34
N GLN A 44 -0.39 8.44 -12.15
CA GLN A 44 0.43 9.22 -13.09
C GLN A 44 1.84 8.65 -13.26
N ARG A 45 2.48 8.19 -12.18
CA ARG A 45 3.82 7.60 -12.24
C ARG A 45 3.80 6.22 -12.91
N ILE A 46 2.78 5.41 -12.63
CA ILE A 46 2.57 4.12 -13.30
C ILE A 46 2.41 4.33 -14.81
N ALA A 47 1.55 5.27 -15.20
CA ALA A 47 1.27 5.57 -16.61
C ALA A 47 2.48 6.16 -17.36
N ALA A 48 3.39 6.86 -16.67
CA ALA A 48 4.64 7.36 -17.24
C ALA A 48 5.73 6.27 -17.38
N GLY A 49 5.51 5.07 -16.83
CA GLY A 49 6.45 3.97 -16.90
C GLY A 49 6.60 3.41 -18.32
N LYS A 50 7.79 2.92 -18.67
CA LYS A 50 8.11 2.36 -20.01
C LYS A 50 7.16 1.25 -20.46
N ARG A 51 6.61 0.52 -19.50
CA ARG A 51 5.68 -0.59 -19.76
C ARG A 51 4.30 -0.13 -20.20
N MET A 52 3.95 1.12 -19.92
CA MET A 52 2.67 1.73 -20.28
C MET A 52 2.72 2.45 -21.61
N GLU A 53 3.87 2.46 -22.33
CA GLU A 53 4.02 3.09 -23.65
C GLU A 53 3.02 2.60 -24.69
N LEU A 54 2.60 1.33 -24.61
CA LEU A 54 1.63 0.72 -25.52
C LEU A 54 0.26 0.49 -24.86
N ALA A 55 0.08 0.95 -23.61
CA ALA A 55 -1.20 0.85 -22.94
C ALA A 55 -2.18 1.86 -23.56
N PRO A 56 -3.48 1.52 -23.65
CA PRO A 56 -4.50 2.42 -24.20
C PRO A 56 -4.87 3.52 -23.18
N LEU A 57 -3.92 4.40 -22.87
CA LEU A 57 -4.07 5.46 -21.86
C LEU A 57 -5.18 6.44 -22.23
N GLU A 58 -5.42 6.65 -23.52
CA GLU A 58 -6.51 7.50 -24.02
C GLU A 58 -7.88 6.94 -23.65
N VAL A 59 -8.03 5.61 -23.63
CA VAL A 59 -9.27 4.95 -23.20
C VAL A 59 -9.47 5.15 -21.70
N ALA A 60 -8.39 5.07 -20.91
CA ALA A 60 -8.46 5.33 -19.47
C ALA A 60 -8.85 6.80 -19.20
N THR A 61 -8.27 7.76 -19.92
CA THR A 61 -8.65 9.18 -19.83
C THR A 61 -10.10 9.40 -20.22
N ALA A 62 -10.55 8.86 -21.36
CA ALA A 62 -11.93 8.99 -21.80
C ALA A 62 -12.92 8.40 -20.78
N ALA A 63 -12.66 7.18 -20.29
CA ALA A 63 -13.50 6.52 -19.30
C ALA A 63 -13.55 7.28 -17.96
N GLY A 64 -12.43 7.86 -17.52
CA GLY A 64 -12.38 8.67 -16.30
C GLY A 64 -13.18 9.97 -16.42
N LEU A 65 -13.04 10.67 -17.55
CA LEU A 65 -13.83 11.87 -17.82
C LEU A 65 -15.32 11.55 -17.97
N GLU A 66 -15.67 10.45 -18.64
CA GLU A 66 -17.06 10.04 -18.86
C GLU A 66 -17.74 9.62 -17.55
N HIS A 67 -17.12 8.73 -16.76
CA HIS A 67 -17.79 8.12 -15.60
C HIS A 67 -17.55 8.86 -14.29
N VAL A 68 -16.44 9.58 -14.16
CA VAL A 68 -16.07 10.27 -12.92
C VAL A 68 -16.03 11.79 -13.09
N GLY A 69 -15.67 12.28 -14.27
CA GLY A 69 -15.36 13.69 -14.52
C GLY A 69 -13.90 14.05 -14.24
N ILE A 70 -13.04 13.06 -14.01
CA ILE A 70 -11.62 13.24 -13.68
C ILE A 70 -10.77 12.39 -14.62
N ASP A 71 -9.76 12.98 -15.26
CA ASP A 71 -8.74 12.23 -15.99
C ASP A 71 -7.83 11.48 -14.99
N PRO A 72 -7.83 10.13 -14.97
CA PRO A 72 -7.01 9.34 -14.04
C PRO A 72 -5.52 9.60 -14.18
N LEU A 73 -5.05 10.08 -15.33
CA LEU A 73 -3.63 10.41 -15.56
C LEU A 73 -3.21 11.73 -14.89
N LYS A 74 -4.18 12.51 -14.42
CA LYS A 74 -3.96 13.71 -13.59
C LYS A 74 -3.91 13.40 -12.11
N ILE A 75 -4.25 12.17 -11.71
CA ILE A 75 -4.13 11.71 -10.32
C ILE A 75 -2.66 11.43 -10.03
N ILE A 76 -2.03 12.33 -9.28
CA ILE A 76 -0.67 12.14 -8.77
C ILE A 76 -0.70 11.03 -7.72
N ARG A 77 -1.73 11.04 -6.86
CA ARG A 77 -1.82 10.16 -5.71
C ARG A 77 -3.27 9.86 -5.36
N LEU A 78 -3.54 8.59 -5.09
CA LEU A 78 -4.79 8.10 -4.51
C LEU A 78 -4.44 7.34 -3.23
N ASP A 79 -4.88 7.83 -2.07
CA ASP A 79 -4.78 7.09 -0.81
C ASP A 79 -6.14 6.52 -0.46
N VAL A 80 -6.23 5.22 -0.22
CA VAL A 80 -7.41 4.56 0.33
C VAL A 80 -7.11 4.20 1.78
N LEU A 81 -7.98 4.60 2.69
CA LEU A 81 -7.81 4.51 4.13
C LEU A 81 -8.99 3.72 4.71
N VAL A 82 -8.67 2.78 5.59
CA VAL A 82 -9.67 1.97 6.29
C VAL A 82 -9.51 2.17 7.78
N GLY A 83 -10.60 2.48 8.47
CA GLY A 83 -10.68 2.61 9.92
C GLY A 83 -11.44 1.48 10.58
N PHE A 84 -11.59 1.53 11.90
CA PHE A 84 -12.42 0.58 12.63
C PHE A 84 -13.89 0.65 12.17
N PRO A 85 -14.59 -0.50 12.11
CA PRO A 85 -16.04 -0.47 11.90
C PRO A 85 -16.71 0.29 13.05
N GLY A 86 -17.58 1.21 12.70
CA GLY A 86 -18.40 1.99 13.64
C GLY A 86 -19.84 1.46 13.71
N PRO A 87 -20.71 2.11 14.51
CA PRO A 87 -22.13 1.77 14.59
C PRO A 87 -22.87 1.84 13.25
N ALA A 88 -22.38 2.69 12.33
CA ALA A 88 -22.90 2.85 10.97
C ALA A 88 -22.19 1.95 9.94
N GLY A 89 -21.43 0.94 10.40
CA GLY A 89 -20.70 0.03 9.52
C GLY A 89 -19.23 0.40 9.31
N PRO A 90 -18.55 -0.26 8.35
CA PRO A 90 -17.13 -0.05 8.06
C PRO A 90 -16.82 1.42 7.77
N GLN A 91 -15.78 1.97 8.39
CA GLN A 91 -15.33 3.33 8.13
C GLN A 91 -14.20 3.30 7.12
N ALA A 92 -14.37 4.03 6.02
CA ALA A 92 -13.38 4.12 4.96
C ALA A 92 -13.44 5.48 4.29
N GLY A 93 -12.32 5.87 3.71
CA GLY A 93 -12.24 7.07 2.89
C GLY A 93 -11.07 6.99 1.94
N ALA A 94 -11.08 7.87 0.94
CA ALA A 94 -10.00 8.04 0.01
C ALA A 94 -9.62 9.51 -0.12
N VAL A 95 -8.35 9.76 -0.38
CA VAL A 95 -7.77 11.05 -0.73
C VAL A 95 -7.34 10.98 -2.19
N VAL A 96 -7.87 11.86 -3.02
CA VAL A 96 -7.49 12.02 -4.41
C VAL A 96 -6.71 13.32 -4.54
N GLN A 97 -5.45 13.23 -4.94
CA GLN A 97 -4.59 14.38 -5.20
C GLN A 97 -4.26 14.48 -6.70
N LEU A 98 -4.54 15.64 -7.26
CA LEU A 98 -4.44 15.94 -8.69
C LEU A 98 -3.24 16.84 -9.01
N SER A 99 -2.72 16.72 -10.23
CA SER A 99 -1.66 17.60 -10.74
C SER A 99 -2.15 18.99 -11.10
N GLU A 100 -3.45 19.13 -11.35
CA GLU A 100 -4.09 20.37 -11.76
C GLU A 100 -5.33 20.68 -10.91
N PRO A 101 -5.73 21.96 -10.78
CA PRO A 101 -6.97 22.31 -10.11
C PRO A 101 -8.19 21.66 -10.76
N PHE A 102 -9.14 21.23 -9.93
CA PHE A 102 -10.41 20.61 -10.28
C PHE A 102 -11.50 21.25 -9.42
N ASP A 103 -12.71 21.44 -9.94
CA ASP A 103 -13.86 21.81 -9.11
C ASP A 103 -14.66 20.54 -8.81
N ILE A 104 -14.96 20.30 -7.53
CA ILE A 104 -15.74 19.12 -7.13
C ILE A 104 -17.15 19.09 -7.76
N ASN A 105 -17.66 20.24 -8.20
CA ASN A 105 -18.92 20.34 -8.92
C ASN A 105 -18.83 19.82 -10.37
N ASP A 106 -17.63 19.63 -10.91
CA ASP A 106 -17.40 19.06 -12.24
C ASP A 106 -17.41 17.52 -12.25
N LEU A 107 -17.61 16.89 -11.07
CA LEU A 107 -17.84 15.44 -10.99
C LEU A 107 -19.05 15.03 -11.82
N ASN A 108 -19.02 13.81 -12.35
CA ASN A 108 -20.19 13.26 -13.05
C ASN A 108 -21.43 13.34 -12.13
N PRO A 109 -22.55 13.95 -12.56
CA PRO A 109 -23.74 14.11 -11.74
C PRO A 109 -24.33 12.79 -11.21
N GLN A 110 -24.07 11.66 -11.87
CA GLN A 110 -24.48 10.32 -11.40
C GLN A 110 -23.77 9.88 -10.12
N LEU A 111 -22.63 10.50 -9.80
CA LEU A 111 -21.89 10.27 -8.55
C LEU A 111 -22.42 11.12 -7.38
N LEU A 112 -23.41 11.98 -7.62
CA LEU A 112 -23.97 12.92 -6.66
C LEU A 112 -25.45 12.60 -6.38
N ASP A 113 -25.92 12.97 -5.19
CA ASP A 113 -27.34 12.84 -4.80
C ASP A 113 -28.25 13.90 -5.45
N GLY A 114 -27.68 14.88 -6.16
CA GLY A 114 -28.39 15.97 -6.81
C GLY A 114 -28.86 17.09 -5.87
N GLN A 115 -28.54 17.05 -4.58
CA GLN A 115 -28.91 18.10 -3.61
C GLN A 115 -27.94 19.29 -3.62
N GLY A 116 -26.83 19.18 -4.33
CA GLY A 116 -25.80 20.21 -4.41
C GLY A 116 -24.97 20.31 -3.12
N LEU A 117 -24.30 21.44 -2.95
CA LEU A 117 -23.39 21.67 -1.82
C LEU A 117 -24.14 21.77 -0.50
N GLN A 118 -23.87 20.84 0.40
CA GLN A 118 -24.39 20.79 1.76
C GLN A 118 -23.37 21.36 2.73
N ARG A 119 -23.85 21.93 3.85
CA ARG A 119 -22.99 22.53 4.88
C ARG A 119 -23.38 22.04 6.27
N ASP A 120 -22.39 21.56 7.02
CA ASP A 120 -22.48 21.18 8.42
C ASP A 120 -21.50 22.05 9.24
N GLY A 121 -21.99 23.16 9.76
CA GLY A 121 -21.15 24.18 10.40
C GLY A 121 -20.18 24.81 9.40
N LYS A 122 -18.88 24.54 9.55
CA LYS A 122 -17.82 25.00 8.64
C LYS A 122 -17.38 23.95 7.62
N PHE A 123 -17.99 22.76 7.67
CA PHE A 123 -17.63 21.65 6.81
C PHE A 123 -18.64 21.58 5.65
N GLU A 124 -18.14 21.72 4.43
CA GLU A 124 -18.93 21.71 3.20
C GLU A 124 -18.70 20.41 2.45
N PHE A 125 -19.74 19.80 1.90
CA PHE A 125 -19.61 18.53 1.20
C PHE A 125 -20.70 18.36 0.14
N LEU A 126 -20.42 17.52 -0.85
CA LEU A 126 -21.43 16.95 -1.74
C LEU A 126 -21.75 15.53 -1.26
N ALA A 127 -23.02 15.15 -1.25
CA ALA A 127 -23.41 13.79 -0.90
C ALA A 127 -23.39 12.88 -2.12
N ALA A 128 -22.99 11.64 -1.91
CA ALA A 128 -23.10 10.57 -2.91
C ALA A 128 -24.54 10.01 -2.92
N PRO A 129 -24.92 9.22 -3.94
CA PRO A 129 -26.19 8.49 -3.96
C PRO A 129 -26.38 7.57 -2.75
N ASP A 130 -25.28 7.02 -2.23
CA ASP A 130 -25.26 6.38 -0.92
C ASP A 130 -25.18 7.48 0.17
N PRO A 131 -26.19 7.62 1.04
CA PRO A 131 -26.27 8.72 2.00
C PRO A 131 -25.15 8.71 3.05
N ASP A 132 -24.47 7.57 3.25
CA ASP A 132 -23.36 7.49 4.19
C ASP A 132 -22.06 8.04 3.60
N PHE A 133 -21.96 8.16 2.27
CA PHE A 133 -20.79 8.64 1.56
C PHE A 133 -20.90 10.10 1.14
N ILE A 134 -19.80 10.82 1.29
CA ILE A 134 -19.69 12.22 0.92
C ILE A 134 -18.37 12.50 0.19
N TYR A 135 -18.36 13.59 -0.55
CA TYR A 135 -17.18 14.20 -1.15
C TYR A 135 -16.93 15.57 -0.52
N HIS A 136 -15.69 15.84 -0.15
CA HIS A 136 -15.27 17.13 0.39
C HIS A 136 -14.00 17.60 -0.32
N GLN A 137 -14.01 18.84 -0.80
CA GLN A 137 -12.85 19.45 -1.42
C GLN A 137 -12.02 20.17 -0.36
N VAL A 138 -10.81 19.66 -0.11
CA VAL A 138 -9.87 20.25 0.86
C VAL A 138 -9.21 21.49 0.28
N ASP A 139 -8.81 21.40 -0.98
CA ASP A 139 -8.24 22.47 -1.79
C ASP A 139 -8.49 22.14 -3.29
N PRO A 140 -8.20 23.05 -4.24
CA PRO A 140 -8.48 22.81 -5.65
C PRO A 140 -7.82 21.57 -6.26
N ARG A 141 -6.80 20.97 -5.61
CA ARG A 141 -6.10 19.78 -6.10
C ARG A 141 -6.31 18.56 -5.22
N THR A 142 -7.07 18.68 -4.13
CA THR A 142 -7.23 17.60 -3.16
C THR A 142 -8.70 17.44 -2.80
N THR A 143 -9.24 16.29 -3.16
CA THR A 143 -10.60 15.88 -2.81
C THR A 143 -10.52 14.66 -1.91
N VAL A 144 -11.34 14.63 -0.87
CA VAL A 144 -11.52 13.47 -0.02
C VAL A 144 -12.94 12.93 -0.22
N LEU A 145 -13.07 11.61 -0.20
CA LEU A 145 -14.36 10.93 -0.28
C LEU A 145 -14.42 9.79 0.73
N GLY A 146 -15.60 9.38 1.16
CA GLY A 146 -15.73 8.30 2.13
C GLY A 146 -16.94 8.48 3.02
N THR A 147 -17.00 7.68 4.10
CA THR A 147 -18.09 7.79 5.05
C THR A 147 -18.05 9.15 5.75
N LYS A 148 -19.22 9.77 5.98
CA LYS A 148 -19.34 11.13 6.53
C LYS A 148 -18.55 11.34 7.82
N ILE A 149 -18.57 10.36 8.72
CA ILE A 149 -17.83 10.42 10.00
C ILE A 149 -16.32 10.40 9.73
N PHE A 150 -15.86 9.48 8.88
CA PHE A 150 -14.44 9.29 8.61
C PHE A 150 -13.84 10.46 7.84
N VAL A 151 -14.52 10.99 6.83
CA VAL A 151 -14.07 12.18 6.08
C VAL A 151 -13.92 13.39 7.01
N LYS A 152 -14.83 13.60 7.97
CA LYS A 152 -14.67 14.66 8.98
C LYS A 152 -13.43 14.45 9.85
N GLN A 153 -13.11 13.22 10.23
CA GLN A 153 -11.89 12.90 10.98
C GLN A 153 -10.62 13.08 10.14
N MET A 154 -10.69 12.83 8.83
CA MET A 154 -9.58 13.03 7.90
C MET A 154 -9.18 14.50 7.82
N VAL A 155 -10.14 15.42 7.79
CA VAL A 155 -9.86 16.87 7.63
C VAL A 155 -9.79 17.63 8.95
N ALA A 156 -10.13 16.99 10.08
CA ALA A 156 -10.07 17.62 11.39
C ALA A 156 -8.62 18.02 11.74
N PRO A 157 -8.40 19.20 12.34
CA PRO A 157 -7.08 19.59 12.85
C PRO A 157 -6.60 18.61 13.92
N ARG A 158 -5.32 18.20 13.84
CA ARG A 158 -4.72 17.25 14.79
C ARG A 158 -3.39 17.76 15.30
N LYS A 159 -3.08 17.44 16.56
CA LYS A 159 -1.81 17.82 17.21
C LYS A 159 -0.66 16.86 16.87
N GLN A 160 -0.97 15.59 16.62
CA GLN A 160 0.02 14.54 16.34
C GLN A 160 -0.54 13.54 15.31
N PRO A 161 0.30 13.00 14.41
CA PRO A 161 -0.11 11.98 13.45
C PRO A 161 -0.37 10.64 14.16
N GLY A 162 -1.36 9.89 13.68
CA GLY A 162 -1.60 8.51 14.11
C GLY A 162 -0.50 7.54 13.67
N LYS A 163 -0.67 6.26 14.03
CA LYS A 163 0.29 5.20 13.70
C LYS A 163 0.50 5.08 12.19
N VAL A 164 -0.56 4.85 11.42
CA VAL A 164 -0.48 4.70 9.95
C VAL A 164 0.08 5.96 9.29
N ALA A 165 -0.35 7.15 9.72
CA ALA A 165 0.19 8.41 9.22
C ALA A 165 1.70 8.54 9.47
N SER A 166 2.18 8.10 10.64
CA SER A 166 3.61 8.07 10.96
C SER A 166 4.37 7.06 10.10
N LEU A 167 3.76 5.90 9.82
CA LEU A 167 4.35 4.86 8.97
C LEU A 167 4.48 5.29 7.51
N ILE A 168 3.49 6.03 6.97
CA ILE A 168 3.57 6.62 5.61
C ILE A 168 4.83 7.50 5.47
N LYS A 169 5.23 8.20 6.53
CA LYS A 169 6.44 9.04 6.54
C LYS A 169 7.73 8.23 6.66
N GLN A 170 7.68 7.08 7.34
CA GLN A 170 8.86 6.23 7.60
C GLN A 170 9.19 5.31 6.43
N VAL A 171 8.18 4.71 5.80
CA VAL A 171 8.36 3.85 4.64
C VAL A 171 8.61 4.74 3.43
N LYS A 172 9.81 4.64 2.83
CA LYS A 172 10.17 5.46 1.67
C LYS A 172 9.07 5.42 0.61
N THR A 173 8.61 6.59 0.22
CA THR A 173 7.44 6.80 -0.64
C THR A 173 7.71 6.58 -2.12
N GLU A 174 8.86 5.98 -2.45
CA GLU A 174 9.30 5.74 -3.82
C GLU A 174 8.54 4.60 -4.51
N HIS A 175 7.52 4.02 -3.89
CA HIS A 175 6.72 2.93 -4.47
C HIS A 175 5.56 3.46 -5.34
N ASP A 176 5.25 2.79 -6.45
CA ASP A 176 4.08 3.12 -7.27
C ASP A 176 2.77 2.73 -6.58
N LEU A 177 2.79 1.60 -5.87
CA LEU A 177 1.75 1.14 -4.96
C LEU A 177 2.38 0.86 -3.60
N LEU A 178 1.76 1.35 -2.52
CA LEU A 178 2.20 1.13 -1.16
C LEU A 178 1.00 0.79 -0.28
N ALA A 179 0.94 -0.43 0.24
CA ALA A 179 -0.02 -0.82 1.26
C ALA A 179 0.67 -0.84 2.63
N ILE A 180 0.06 -0.26 3.64
CA ILE A 180 0.54 -0.26 5.04
C ILE A 180 -0.62 -0.72 5.92
N VAL A 181 -0.31 -1.61 6.86
CA VAL A 181 -1.27 -2.15 7.82
C VAL A 181 -0.68 -2.12 9.22
N ALA A 182 -1.40 -1.52 10.17
CA ALA A 182 -1.05 -1.52 11.59
C ALA A 182 -1.49 -2.84 12.25
N ILE A 183 -0.61 -3.85 12.20
CA ILE A 183 -0.89 -5.21 12.67
C ILE A 183 -1.15 -5.24 14.17
N GLU A 184 -0.43 -4.46 14.97
CA GLU A 184 -0.65 -4.35 16.42
C GLU A 184 -2.12 -4.08 16.75
N THR A 185 -2.73 -3.13 16.03
CA THR A 185 -4.11 -2.71 16.24
C THR A 185 -5.12 -3.75 15.74
N LEU A 186 -4.78 -4.47 14.67
CA LEU A 186 -5.62 -5.52 14.07
C LEU A 186 -5.44 -6.90 14.70
N ARG A 187 -4.46 -7.09 15.59
CA ARG A 187 -4.07 -8.40 16.12
C ARG A 187 -5.26 -9.25 16.61
N PRO A 188 -6.21 -8.72 17.42
CA PRO A 188 -7.35 -9.53 17.87
C PRO A 188 -8.26 -9.99 16.71
N LEU A 189 -8.43 -9.15 15.69
CA LEU A 189 -9.23 -9.48 14.50
C LEU A 189 -8.51 -10.53 13.65
N ILE A 190 -7.21 -10.36 13.42
CA ILE A 190 -6.39 -11.31 12.65
C ILE A 190 -6.39 -12.67 13.34
N LEU A 191 -6.13 -12.72 14.64
CA LEU A 191 -6.13 -13.98 15.40
C LEU A 191 -7.51 -14.65 15.40
N GLY A 192 -8.59 -13.86 15.54
CA GLY A 192 -9.96 -14.39 15.45
C GLY A 192 -10.29 -14.97 14.07
N MET A 193 -9.81 -14.35 12.99
CA MET A 193 -9.99 -14.85 11.62
C MET A 193 -9.15 -16.09 11.33
N LEU A 194 -7.96 -16.20 11.94
CA LEU A 194 -7.01 -17.27 11.68
C LEU A 194 -7.15 -18.46 12.63
N ASP A 195 -7.99 -18.41 13.66
CA ASP A 195 -8.15 -19.51 14.62
C ASP A 195 -8.42 -20.86 13.94
N GLN A 196 -9.35 -20.91 12.98
CA GLN A 196 -9.69 -22.15 12.28
C GLN A 196 -8.58 -22.62 11.32
N PRO A 197 -8.03 -21.77 10.43
CA PRO A 197 -6.86 -22.15 9.61
C PRO A 197 -5.66 -22.62 10.43
N MET A 198 -5.39 -21.98 11.57
CA MET A 198 -4.22 -22.29 12.40
C MET A 198 -4.29 -23.68 13.01
N GLN A 199 -5.49 -24.22 13.26
CA GLN A 199 -5.69 -25.59 13.74
C GLN A 199 -5.35 -26.67 12.70
N GLN A 200 -5.30 -26.30 11.42
CA GLN A 200 -4.95 -27.22 10.32
C GLN A 200 -3.44 -27.22 10.02
N LEU A 201 -2.70 -26.24 10.55
CA LEU A 201 -1.26 -26.16 10.38
C LEU A 201 -0.55 -27.14 11.31
N PRO A 202 0.62 -27.69 10.89
CA PRO A 202 1.53 -28.35 11.81
C PRO A 202 1.80 -27.48 13.04
N PRO A 203 1.91 -28.06 14.26
CA PRO A 203 2.05 -27.28 15.48
C PRO A 203 3.20 -26.27 15.49
N SER A 204 4.33 -26.60 14.85
CA SER A 204 5.48 -25.70 14.70
C SER A 204 5.16 -24.48 13.85
N LEU A 205 4.50 -24.67 12.70
CA LEU A 205 4.08 -23.57 11.83
C LEU A 205 3.00 -22.71 12.47
N ALA A 206 2.06 -23.30 13.19
CA ALA A 206 1.06 -22.55 13.93
C ALA A 206 1.73 -21.63 14.98
N GLN A 207 2.71 -22.15 15.73
CA GLN A 207 3.46 -21.33 16.70
C GLN A 207 4.26 -20.21 16.02
N ASP A 208 4.89 -20.49 14.88
CA ASP A 208 5.64 -19.48 14.14
C ASP A 208 4.73 -18.40 13.54
N ALA A 209 3.61 -18.79 12.94
CA ALA A 209 2.61 -17.84 12.42
C ALA A 209 2.03 -16.95 13.54
N GLN A 210 1.72 -17.53 14.70
CA GLN A 210 1.27 -16.76 15.85
C GLN A 210 2.37 -15.80 16.34
N THR A 211 3.62 -16.26 16.42
CA THR A 211 4.75 -15.41 16.80
C THR A 211 4.91 -14.24 15.83
N ILE A 212 4.79 -14.48 14.52
CA ILE A 212 4.85 -13.44 13.49
C ILE A 212 3.76 -12.39 13.74
N ILE A 213 2.52 -12.80 13.96
CA ILE A 213 1.38 -11.89 14.20
C ILE A 213 1.54 -11.11 15.52
N GLU A 214 2.04 -11.76 16.57
CA GLU A 214 2.21 -11.16 17.89
C GLU A 214 3.36 -10.16 17.97
N THR A 215 4.44 -10.42 17.23
CA THR A 215 5.65 -9.60 17.25
C THR A 215 5.62 -8.48 16.21
N THR A 216 4.81 -8.63 15.16
CA THR A 216 4.66 -7.59 14.13
C THR A 216 3.84 -6.41 14.67
N ASP A 217 4.45 -5.24 14.63
CA ASP A 217 3.84 -3.94 14.90
C ASP A 217 3.11 -3.43 13.65
N PHE A 218 3.82 -3.42 12.51
CA PHE A 218 3.23 -3.09 11.21
C PHE A 218 3.80 -3.93 10.07
N ALA A 219 3.02 -4.03 9.01
CA ALA A 219 3.41 -4.59 7.73
C ALA A 219 3.26 -3.53 6.64
N ALA A 220 4.20 -3.48 5.70
CA ALA A 220 4.09 -2.65 4.51
C ALA A 220 4.50 -3.44 3.26
N LEU A 221 3.74 -3.26 2.17
CA LEU A 221 4.00 -3.84 0.86
C LEU A 221 4.15 -2.70 -0.15
N GLY A 222 5.36 -2.53 -0.67
CA GLY A 222 5.68 -1.60 -1.75
C GLY A 222 5.83 -2.34 -3.07
N VAL A 223 5.25 -1.81 -4.14
CA VAL A 223 5.39 -2.34 -5.51
C VAL A 223 5.78 -1.22 -6.45
N ASN A 224 6.81 -1.46 -7.26
CA ASN A 224 7.18 -0.61 -8.38
C ASN A 224 6.78 -1.27 -9.71
N LEU A 225 6.03 -0.54 -10.52
CA LEU A 225 5.54 -0.94 -11.84
C LEU A 225 6.16 -0.10 -12.96
N SER A 226 6.64 1.11 -12.65
CA SER A 226 7.15 2.11 -13.60
C SER A 226 8.49 1.75 -14.22
N ASP A 227 9.49 1.37 -13.40
CA ASP A 227 10.89 1.18 -13.84
C ASP A 227 11.40 -0.26 -13.73
N SER A 228 11.00 -0.98 -12.68
CA SER A 228 11.41 -2.35 -12.41
C SER A 228 10.34 -3.04 -11.57
N GLU A 229 9.96 -4.28 -11.90
CA GLU A 229 9.17 -5.15 -11.03
C GLU A 229 9.97 -5.43 -9.76
N ARG A 230 9.83 -4.54 -8.79
CA ARG A 230 10.36 -4.74 -7.45
C ARG A 230 9.19 -4.74 -6.50
N VAL A 231 9.10 -5.81 -5.74
CA VAL A 231 8.16 -5.96 -4.64
C VAL A 231 8.96 -5.93 -3.35
N GLN A 232 8.65 -4.99 -2.48
CA GLN A 232 9.27 -4.86 -1.17
C GLN A 232 8.22 -5.18 -0.10
N LEU A 233 8.49 -6.20 0.72
CA LEU A 233 7.72 -6.49 1.92
C LEU A 233 8.54 -6.06 3.14
N VAL A 234 7.93 -5.25 4.01
CA VAL A 234 8.51 -4.82 5.28
C VAL A 234 7.63 -5.33 6.41
N LEU A 235 8.23 -6.06 7.35
CA LEU A 235 7.60 -6.45 8.61
C LEU A 235 8.43 -5.87 9.74
N ALA A 236 7.83 -5.09 10.62
CA ALA A 236 8.56 -4.43 11.71
C ALA A 236 8.07 -4.89 13.08
N GLY A 237 9.01 -5.14 13.99
CA GLY A 237 8.72 -5.41 15.38
C GLY A 237 8.59 -4.13 16.20
N ALA A 238 7.86 -4.20 17.32
CA ALA A 238 7.74 -3.07 18.25
C ALA A 238 9.06 -2.76 18.97
N SER A 239 9.93 -3.77 19.11
CA SER A 239 11.22 -3.70 19.78
C SER A 239 12.29 -4.52 19.04
N GLU A 240 13.55 -4.38 19.46
CA GLU A 240 14.65 -5.21 18.95
C GLU A 240 14.40 -6.69 19.27
N ASP A 241 13.94 -7.00 20.49
CA ASP A 241 13.59 -8.36 20.93
C ASP A 241 12.43 -8.96 20.11
N ASP A 242 11.41 -8.16 19.79
CA ASP A 242 10.31 -8.61 18.94
C ASP A 242 10.80 -8.85 17.51
N THR A 243 11.71 -8.02 17.01
CA THR A 243 12.32 -8.18 15.68
C THR A 243 13.15 -9.47 15.62
N ASP A 244 13.90 -9.79 16.68
CA ASP A 244 14.65 -11.05 16.80
C ASP A 244 13.73 -12.28 16.76
N ARG A 245 12.61 -12.20 17.49
CA ARG A 245 11.61 -13.29 17.51
C ARG A 245 10.94 -13.45 16.15
N LEU A 246 10.58 -12.34 15.52
CA LEU A 246 10.00 -12.28 14.18
C LEU A 246 10.95 -12.90 13.14
N GLU A 247 12.23 -12.52 13.17
CA GLU A 247 13.26 -13.01 12.24
C GLU A 247 13.39 -14.53 12.34
N LYS A 248 13.49 -15.06 13.56
CA LYS A 248 13.60 -16.50 13.81
C LYS A 248 12.34 -17.26 13.38
N ALA A 249 11.14 -16.70 13.62
CA ALA A 249 9.88 -17.33 13.23
C ALA A 249 9.71 -17.38 11.71
N ILE A 250 10.06 -16.31 11.00
CA ILE A 250 10.06 -16.28 9.52
C ILE A 250 11.08 -17.27 8.96
N ALA A 251 12.31 -17.28 9.49
CA ALA A 251 13.36 -18.18 9.04
C ALA A 251 12.94 -19.66 9.16
N ARG A 252 12.38 -20.05 10.32
CA ARG A 252 11.86 -21.42 10.53
C ARG A 252 10.69 -21.76 9.62
N SER A 253 9.75 -20.82 9.44
CA SER A 253 8.60 -21.01 8.55
C SER A 253 9.05 -21.23 7.09
N MET A 254 10.07 -20.48 6.66
CA MET A 254 10.64 -20.62 5.32
C MET A 254 11.39 -21.93 5.15
N GLU A 255 12.22 -22.31 6.13
CA GLU A 255 12.96 -23.57 6.14
C GLU A 255 12.00 -24.77 6.03
N PHE A 256 10.97 -24.79 6.88
CA PHE A 256 9.92 -25.81 6.83
C PHE A 256 9.23 -25.85 5.46
N SER A 257 8.89 -24.67 4.90
CA SER A 257 8.18 -24.59 3.61
C SER A 257 9.03 -25.10 2.46
N LEU A 258 10.32 -24.76 2.44
CA LEU A 258 11.28 -25.22 1.44
C LEU A 258 11.52 -26.72 1.58
N GLU A 259 11.72 -27.23 2.79
CA GLU A 259 11.91 -28.66 3.04
C GLU A 259 10.69 -29.47 2.61
N THR A 260 9.49 -29.01 2.97
CA THR A 260 8.22 -29.65 2.58
C THR A 260 8.07 -29.65 1.06
N PHE A 261 8.32 -28.52 0.40
CA PHE A 261 8.26 -28.41 -1.06
C PHE A 261 9.27 -29.35 -1.73
N VAL A 262 10.53 -29.35 -1.28
CA VAL A 262 11.58 -30.21 -1.83
C VAL A 262 11.22 -31.69 -1.62
N THR A 263 10.76 -32.06 -0.44
CA THR A 263 10.40 -33.44 -0.10
C THR A 263 9.24 -33.93 -0.95
N GLU A 264 8.15 -33.15 -1.01
CA GLU A 264 6.97 -33.49 -1.81
C GLU A 264 7.32 -33.60 -3.30
N PHE A 265 8.08 -32.63 -3.83
CA PHE A 265 8.50 -32.66 -5.22
C PHE A 265 9.39 -33.88 -5.51
N LYS A 266 10.35 -34.21 -4.65
CA LYS A 266 11.23 -35.38 -4.83
C LYS A 266 10.46 -36.69 -4.73
N ASN A 267 9.43 -36.76 -3.89
CA ASN A 267 8.59 -37.95 -3.75
C ASN A 267 7.77 -38.26 -5.02
N GLN A 268 7.57 -37.29 -5.91
CA GLN A 268 6.99 -37.52 -7.23
C GLN A 268 7.98 -38.20 -8.21
N PHE A 269 9.28 -38.21 -7.91
CA PHE A 269 10.34 -38.75 -8.76
C PHE A 269 11.18 -39.81 -8.03
N THR A 270 10.52 -40.86 -7.54
CA THR A 270 11.13 -41.96 -6.77
C THR A 270 11.74 -43.06 -7.64
N ASP A 271 11.47 -43.06 -8.95
CA ASP A 271 12.01 -44.07 -9.86
C ASP A 271 13.56 -44.09 -9.86
N PRO A 272 14.20 -45.26 -9.98
CA PRO A 272 15.66 -45.39 -9.98
C PRO A 272 16.31 -44.92 -11.29
N SER A 273 15.59 -44.22 -12.17
CA SER A 273 16.11 -43.76 -13.46
C SER A 273 17.17 -42.65 -13.28
N PRO A 274 18.20 -42.58 -14.14
CA PRO A 274 19.17 -41.48 -14.14
C PRO A 274 18.52 -40.10 -14.30
N THR A 275 17.39 -40.02 -15.01
CA THR A 275 16.59 -38.81 -15.17
C THR A 275 16.00 -38.36 -13.84
N ALA A 276 15.37 -39.27 -13.08
CA ALA A 276 14.81 -38.97 -11.77
C ALA A 276 15.90 -38.51 -10.78
N ALA A 277 17.09 -39.12 -10.80
CA ALA A 277 18.22 -38.65 -9.99
C ALA A 277 18.66 -37.22 -10.37
N SER A 278 18.66 -36.88 -11.66
CA SER A 278 19.02 -35.55 -12.15
C SER A 278 17.99 -34.48 -11.78
N VAL A 279 16.69 -34.82 -11.85
CA VAL A 279 15.60 -33.94 -11.39
C VAL A 279 15.73 -33.64 -9.91
N ARG A 280 15.99 -34.64 -9.06
CA ARG A 280 16.19 -34.45 -7.62
C ARG A 280 17.35 -33.50 -7.32
N SER A 281 18.48 -33.63 -8.03
CA SER A 281 19.62 -32.70 -7.89
C SER A 281 19.33 -31.29 -8.40
N TYR A 282 18.52 -31.15 -9.47
CA TYR A 282 18.08 -29.84 -9.94
C TYR A 282 17.21 -29.12 -8.91
N VAL A 283 16.28 -29.85 -8.28
CA VAL A 283 15.41 -29.32 -7.22
C VAL A 283 16.22 -28.81 -6.03
N ASP A 284 17.29 -29.52 -5.64
CA ASP A 284 18.20 -29.06 -4.58
C ASP A 284 18.92 -27.74 -4.92
N ARG A 285 19.34 -27.58 -6.17
CA ARG A 285 19.94 -26.30 -6.61
C ARG A 285 18.90 -25.19 -6.67
N LEU A 286 17.69 -25.50 -7.13
CA LEU A 286 16.59 -24.56 -7.22
C LEU A 286 16.19 -24.07 -5.82
N SER A 287 16.01 -24.97 -4.86
CA SER A 287 15.66 -24.62 -3.49
C SER A 287 16.74 -23.76 -2.81
N ALA A 288 18.01 -24.10 -2.97
CA ALA A 288 19.13 -23.30 -2.46
C ALA A 288 19.14 -21.88 -3.07
N SER A 289 18.87 -21.77 -4.38
CA SER A 289 18.77 -20.46 -5.04
C SER A 289 17.55 -19.65 -4.59
N LEU A 290 16.41 -20.31 -4.31
CA LEU A 290 15.19 -19.64 -3.85
C LEU A 290 15.34 -19.16 -2.41
N ALA A 291 15.93 -19.98 -1.54
CA ALA A 291 16.19 -19.64 -0.13
C ALA A 291 16.96 -18.32 -0.02
N GLY A 292 18.05 -18.17 -0.79
CA GLY A 292 18.85 -16.95 -0.79
C GLY A 292 18.09 -15.70 -1.26
N LYS A 293 17.15 -15.83 -2.19
CA LYS A 293 16.33 -14.71 -2.69
C LYS A 293 15.18 -14.33 -1.77
N MET A 294 14.65 -15.30 -1.03
CA MET A 294 13.49 -15.08 -0.15
C MET A 294 13.87 -14.70 1.28
N THR A 295 15.16 -14.67 1.61
CA THR A 295 15.61 -14.37 2.97
C THR A 295 15.48 -12.87 3.24
N PRO A 296 14.67 -12.44 4.22
CA PRO A 296 14.56 -11.03 4.56
C PRO A 296 15.87 -10.53 5.19
N VAL A 297 16.19 -9.25 4.94
CA VAL A 297 17.35 -8.57 5.51
C VAL A 297 16.89 -7.61 6.58
N ARG A 298 17.52 -7.69 7.76
CA ARG A 298 17.24 -6.78 8.87
C ARG A 298 17.77 -5.37 8.61
N LYS A 299 16.92 -4.38 8.87
CA LYS A 299 17.23 -2.93 8.85
C LYS A 299 16.64 -2.29 10.11
N GLY A 300 17.42 -2.24 11.18
CA GLY A 300 16.95 -1.77 12.50
C GLY A 300 15.91 -2.73 13.09
N ASN A 301 14.72 -2.20 13.41
CA ASN A 301 13.58 -2.98 13.95
C ASN A 301 12.66 -3.54 12.84
N ALA A 302 13.15 -3.60 11.61
CA ALA A 302 12.36 -4.08 10.47
C ALA A 302 13.12 -5.17 9.70
N LEU A 303 12.35 -6.13 9.20
CA LEU A 303 12.78 -7.14 8.25
C LEU A 303 12.27 -6.75 6.88
N VAL A 304 13.17 -6.65 5.91
CA VAL A 304 12.87 -6.20 4.55
C VAL A 304 13.18 -7.32 3.57
N LEU A 305 12.16 -7.73 2.83
CA LEU A 305 12.27 -8.68 1.74
C LEU A 305 12.08 -7.93 0.41
N ASP A 306 13.12 -7.94 -0.41
CA ASP A 306 13.11 -7.34 -1.76
C ASP A 306 13.05 -8.48 -2.81
N ILE A 307 11.99 -8.51 -3.61
CA ILE A 307 11.73 -9.51 -4.67
C ILE A 307 11.77 -8.81 -6.03
#